data_AF-A0A7W9HBT9-F1
#
_entry.id   AF-A0A7W9HBT9-F1
#
_cell.length_a   1.000
_cell.length_b   1.000
_cell.length_c   1.000
_cell.angle_alpha   90.00
_cell.angle_beta   90.00
_cell.angle_gamma   90.00
#
_symmetry.space_group_name_H-M   'P 1'
#
loop_
_entity.id
_entity.type
_entity.pdbx_description
1 polymer ?
#
loop_
_entity_poly.entity_id
_entity_poly.type
_entity_poly.pdbx_seq_one_letter_code
_entity_poly.pdbx_strand_id
1 'polypeptide(L)'
;MDIRQLEYFLAIVDRGGFNRAASALYVSQPSLSQTVRALERDLGSELFHRIGRRAVLTEAGRGQSAGLLSRRCCSREGTSGADGV
;
A
#
# COMPACT_ATOMS: atom_id res chain seq x y z
N MET A 1 3.78 -10.16 10.55
CA MET A 1 4.22 -9.41 9.35
C MET A 1 4.50 -10.34 8.17
N ASP A 2 3.86 -10.13 7.00
CA ASP A 2 4.03 -10.91 5.75
C ASP A 2 4.30 -9.96 4.55
N ILE A 3 5.14 -10.37 3.60
CA ILE A 3 5.55 -9.53 2.45
C ILE A 3 4.34 -9.07 1.61
N ARG A 4 3.33 -9.94 1.43
CA ARG A 4 2.12 -9.62 0.67
C ARG A 4 1.30 -8.51 1.31
N GLN A 5 1.33 -8.40 2.65
CA GLN A 5 0.67 -7.30 3.35
C GLN A 5 1.31 -5.96 3.01
N LEU A 6 2.63 -5.96 2.89
CA LEU A 6 3.42 -4.78 2.55
C LEU A 6 3.24 -4.36 1.08
N GLU A 7 3.17 -5.33 0.17
CA GLU A 7 2.87 -5.08 -1.24
C GLU A 7 1.50 -4.44 -1.42
N TYR A 8 0.49 -4.91 -0.68
CA TYR A 8 -0.86 -4.36 -0.75
C TYR A 8 -0.92 -2.95 -0.17
N PHE A 9 -0.21 -2.72 0.93
CA PHE A 9 -0.03 -1.38 1.50
C PHE A 9 0.57 -0.42 0.47
N LEU A 10 1.73 -0.76 -0.10
CA LEU A 10 2.41 0.07 -1.10
C LEU A 10 1.52 0.34 -2.32
N ALA A 11 0.81 -0.68 -2.82
CA ALA A 11 -0.12 -0.50 -3.93
C ALA A 11 -1.24 0.51 -3.61
N ILE A 12 -1.72 0.58 -2.36
CA ILE A 12 -2.71 1.57 -1.94
C ILE A 12 -2.10 2.97 -1.88
N VAL A 13 -0.87 3.09 -1.40
CA VAL A 13 -0.13 4.36 -1.39
C VAL A 13 0.08 4.86 -2.82
N ASP A 14 0.59 4.01 -3.71
CA ASP A 14 0.90 4.35 -5.10
C ASP A 14 -0.35 4.72 -5.90
N ARG A 15 -1.48 4.03 -5.67
CA ARG A 15 -2.73 4.25 -6.42
C ARG A 15 -3.66 5.27 -5.76
N GLY A 16 -3.36 5.69 -4.53
CA GLY A 16 -4.16 6.66 -3.77
C GLY A 16 -5.53 6.14 -3.33
N GLY A 17 -5.70 4.82 -3.17
CA GLY A 17 -6.95 4.26 -2.65
C GLY A 17 -7.15 2.76 -2.85
N PHE A 18 -7.94 2.16 -1.96
CA PHE A 18 -8.22 0.71 -1.95
C PHE A 18 -8.83 0.18 -3.24
N ASN A 19 -9.75 0.92 -3.88
CA ASN A 19 -10.42 0.44 -5.09
C ASN A 19 -9.44 0.35 -6.27
N ARG A 20 -8.67 1.42 -6.52
CA ARG A 20 -7.66 1.45 -7.58
C ARG A 20 -6.54 0.42 -7.34
N ALA A 21 -6.12 0.23 -6.10
CA ALA A 21 -5.14 -0.80 -5.74
C ALA A 21 -5.68 -2.22 -5.95
N ALA A 22 -6.93 -2.49 -5.56
CA ALA A 22 -7.57 -3.77 -5.76
C ALA A 22 -7.68 -4.13 -7.25
N SER A 23 -8.10 -3.17 -8.09
CA SER A 23 -8.12 -3.34 -9.54
C SER A 23 -6.73 -3.59 -10.13
N ALA A 24 -5.71 -2.85 -9.68
CA ALA A 24 -4.34 -3.00 -10.19
C ALA A 24 -3.70 -4.34 -9.81
N LEU A 25 -4.08 -4.90 -8.65
CA LEU A 25 -3.58 -6.19 -8.14
C LEU A 25 -4.48 -7.38 -8.54
N TYR A 26 -5.57 -7.14 -9.28
CA TYR A 26 -6.57 -8.16 -9.62
C TYR A 26 -7.13 -8.91 -8.40
N VAL A 27 -7.32 -8.21 -7.29
CA VAL A 27 -7.89 -8.74 -6.05
C VAL A 27 -9.19 -8.04 -5.69
N SER A 28 -9.97 -8.66 -4.81
CA SER A 28 -11.16 -8.01 -4.27
C SER A 28 -10.78 -6.95 -3.23
N GLN A 29 -11.48 -5.82 -3.25
CA GLN A 29 -11.30 -4.76 -2.25
C GLN A 29 -11.49 -5.23 -0.79
N PRO A 30 -12.44 -6.14 -0.46
CA PRO A 30 -12.57 -6.70 0.89
C PRO A 30 -11.32 -7.47 1.33
N SER A 31 -10.73 -8.28 0.43
CA SER A 31 -9.51 -9.03 0.70
C SER A 31 -8.34 -8.07 0.97
N LEU A 32 -8.15 -7.09 0.09
CA LEU A 32 -7.14 -6.04 0.24
C LEU A 32 -7.29 -5.30 1.58
N SER A 33 -8.52 -4.88 1.93
CA SER A 33 -8.77 -4.18 3.20
C SER A 33 -8.53 -5.06 4.43
N GLN A 34 -8.83 -6.36 4.37
CA GLN A 34 -8.61 -7.28 5.48
C GLN A 34 -7.10 -7.51 5.70
N THR A 35 -6.34 -7.68 4.62
CA THR A 35 -4.89 -7.84 4.67
C THR A 35 -4.21 -6.60 5.27
N VAL A 36 -4.64 -5.39 4.88
CA VAL A 36 -4.10 -4.14 5.43
C VAL A 36 -4.46 -3.96 6.89
N ARG A 37 -5.69 -4.28 7.31
CA ARG A 37 -6.04 -4.27 8.75
C ARG A 37 -5.19 -5.26 9.56
N ALA A 38 -4.83 -6.41 8.98
CA ALA A 38 -3.94 -7.35 9.64
C ALA A 38 -2.53 -6.74 9.82
N LEU A 39 -2.04 -5.99 8.83
CA LEU A 39 -0.80 -5.23 8.91
C LEU A 39 -0.84 -4.14 9.99
N GLU A 40 -1.91 -3.35 10.02
CA GLU A 40 -2.12 -2.30 11.02
C GLU A 40 -2.12 -2.86 12.45
N ARG A 41 -2.74 -4.03 12.65
CA ARG A 41 -2.74 -4.74 13.94
C ARG A 41 -1.35 -5.25 14.33
N ASP A 42 -0.60 -5.80 13.37
CA ASP A 42 0.76 -6.31 13.59
C ASP A 42 1.74 -5.18 13.94
N LEU A 43 1.53 -3.99 13.34
CA LEU A 43 2.30 -2.77 13.61
C LEU A 43 1.79 -1.96 14.81
N GLY A 44 0.62 -2.31 15.35
CA GLY A 44 -0.03 -1.55 16.43
C GLY A 44 -0.38 -0.10 16.07
N SER A 45 -0.47 0.24 14.78
CA SER A 45 -0.72 1.60 14.29
C SER A 45 -1.62 1.60 13.06
N GLU A 46 -2.51 2.59 12.97
CA GLU A 46 -3.34 2.80 11.79
C GLU A 46 -2.49 3.44 10.67
N LEU A 47 -2.44 2.80 9.50
CA LEU A 47 -1.71 3.28 8.33
C LEU A 47 -2.60 4.13 7.42
N PHE A 48 -3.92 3.92 7.50
CA PHE A 48 -4.92 4.72 6.79
C PHE A 48 -6.02 5.24 7.71
N HIS A 49 -6.30 6.54 7.63
CA HIS A 49 -7.51 7.14 8.18
C HIS A 49 -8.73 6.80 7.31
N ARG A 50 -9.83 6.43 7.98
CA ARG A 50 -11.13 6.23 7.35
C ARG A 50 -11.92 7.53 7.39
N ILE A 51 -11.82 8.32 6.33
CA ILE A 51 -12.64 9.53 6.18
C ILE A 51 -13.79 9.19 5.23
N GLY A 52 -14.89 8.68 5.78
CA GLY A 52 -16.05 8.22 5.03
C GLY A 52 -15.69 7.09 4.05
N ARG A 53 -15.81 7.35 2.74
CA ARG A 53 -15.48 6.40 1.66
C ARG A 53 -14.02 6.48 1.18
N ARG A 54 -13.23 7.42 1.70
CA ARG A 54 -11.85 7.64 1.25
C ARG A 54 -10.86 7.15 2.29
N ALA A 55 -9.78 6.57 1.78
CA ALA A 55 -8.62 6.18 2.56
C ALA A 55 -7.58 7.29 2.43
N VAL A 56 -7.21 7.87 3.56
CA VAL A 56 -6.17 8.90 3.61
C VAL A 56 -5.01 8.33 4.39
N LEU A 57 -3.78 8.44 3.86
CA LEU A 57 -2.59 7.99 4.61
C LEU A 57 -2.47 8.74 5.93
N THR A 58 -2.15 8.00 7.00
CA THR A 58 -1.75 8.57 8.28
C THR A 58 -0.28 9.00 8.24
N GLU A 59 0.16 9.79 9.23
CA GLU A 59 1.58 10.08 9.43
C GLU A 59 2.42 8.80 9.65
N ALA A 60 1.87 7.81 10.34
CA ALA A 60 2.50 6.49 10.48
C ALA A 60 2.66 5.80 9.11
N GLY A 61 1.65 5.84 8.25
CA GLY A 61 1.73 5.33 6.88
C GLY A 61 2.76 6.08 6.01
N ARG A 62 2.90 7.40 6.17
CA ARG A 62 3.95 8.18 5.50
C ARG A 62 5.34 7.79 6.00
N GLY A 63 5.50 7.62 7.32
CA GLY A 63 6.75 7.14 7.91
C GLY A 63 7.13 5.73 7.47
N GLN A 64 6.15 4.81 7.40
CA GLN A 64 6.37 3.42 6.95
C GLN A 64 6.73 3.34 5.47
N SER A 65 6.04 4.09 4.61
CA SER A 65 6.38 4.15 3.18
C SER A 65 7.78 4.73 2.95
N ALA A 66 8.13 5.83 3.63
CA ALA A 66 9.47 6.42 3.57
C ALA A 66 10.55 5.44 4.08
N GLY A 67 10.32 4.78 5.22
CA GLY A 67 11.28 3.82 5.80
C GLY A 67 11.50 2.56 4.94
N LEU A 68 10.48 2.12 4.20
CA LEU A 68 10.57 0.98 3.30
C LEU A 68 11.18 1.34 1.94
N LEU A 69 10.82 2.49 1.37
CA LEU A 69 11.41 3.00 0.14
C LEU A 69 12.91 3.27 0.32
N SER A 70 13.33 3.78 1.47
CA SER A 70 14.75 4.00 1.77
C SER A 70 15.57 2.70 1.81
N ARG A 71 14.94 1.55 2.13
CA ARG A 71 15.56 0.22 2.03
C ARG A 71 15.53 -0.34 0.60
N ARG A 72 14.54 0.04 -0.19
CA ARG A 72 14.33 -0.45 -1.58
C ARG A 72 15.17 0.32 -2.60
N CYS A 73 15.51 1.59 -2.34
CA CYS A 73 16.39 2.40 -3.19
C CYS A 73 17.83 1.86 -3.31
N CYS A 74 18.27 0.98 -2.40
CA CYS A 74 19.56 0.29 -2.57
C CYS A 74 19.51 -0.89 -3.58
N SER A 75 18.34 -1.23 -4.17
CA SER A 75 18.22 -2.50 -4.90
C SER A 75 17.24 -2.51 -6.09
N ARG A 76 16.95 -1.39 -6.78
CA ARG A 76 16.12 -1.51 -8.00
C ARG A 76 16.39 -0.47 -9.09
N GLU A 77 17.30 -0.83 -9.98
CA GLU A 77 17.29 -0.43 -11.39
C GLU A 77 16.16 -1.15 -12.14
N GLY A 78 15.53 -0.45 -13.09
CA GLY A 78 14.81 -1.04 -14.23
C GLY A 78 13.35 -1.47 -14.04
N THR A 79 12.41 -0.58 -14.32
CA THR A 79 11.24 -0.90 -15.18
C THR A 79 10.88 0.34 -16.01
N SER A 80 11.52 0.44 -17.18
CA SER A 80 10.97 1.14 -18.34
C SER A 80 9.91 0.25 -18.98
N GLY A 81 8.74 0.80 -19.32
CA GLY A 81 7.77 0.17 -20.21
C GLY A 81 6.33 0.22 -19.72
N ALA A 82 5.67 1.37 -19.92
CA ALA A 82 4.22 1.45 -20.07
C ALA A 82 3.81 2.80 -20.67
N ASP A 83 4.17 3.03 -21.93
CA ASP A 83 3.41 3.92 -22.81
C ASP A 83 2.83 3.06 -23.93
N GLY A 84 1.55 2.72 -23.76
CA GLY A 84 0.72 2.13 -24.80
C GLY A 84 -0.41 3.09 -25.13
N VAL A 85 -0.23 3.87 -26.19
CA VAL A 85 -1.21 4.14 -27.26
C VAL A 85 -0.48 4.68 -28.48
#